data_AF-A0A371HRP5-F1
#
_entry.id   AF-A0A371HRP5-F1
#
_cell.length_a   1.000
_cell.length_b   1.000
_cell.length_c   1.000
_cell.angle_alpha   90.00
_cell.angle_beta   90.00
_cell.angle_gamma   90.00
#
_symmetry.space_group_name_H-M   'P 1'
#
loop_
_entity.id
_entity.type
_entity.pdbx_description
1 polymer ?
#
loop_
_entity_poly.entity_id
_entity_poly.type
_entity_poly.pdbx_seq_one_letter_code
_entity_poly.pdbx_strand_id
1 'polypeptide(L)'
;MEENESISNYFDGIQELVNAMRAYKQKISYEQVVDKILRNLPQPFDHVAITIEESKNLDTMEIEKMQHSFEAHEIRISKRRVFQEQALQA
;
A
#
# COMPACT_ATOMS: atom_id res chain seq x y z
N MET A 1 6.24 0.88 6.18
CA MET A 1 6.26 2.11 5.38
C MET A 1 6.65 3.23 6.31
N GLU A 2 7.60 4.08 5.91
CA GLU A 2 8.00 5.24 6.69
C GLU A 2 6.95 6.36 6.58
N GLU A 3 6.87 7.29 7.56
CA GLU A 3 5.79 8.29 7.63
C GLU A 3 5.68 9.21 6.39
N ASN A 4 6.79 9.42 5.67
CA ASN A 4 6.86 10.31 4.50
C ASN A 4 7.18 9.56 3.20
N GLU A 5 7.20 8.23 3.24
CA GLU A 5 7.35 7.41 2.06
C GLU A 5 6.06 7.48 1.23
N SER A 6 6.15 7.52 -0.10
CA SER A 6 4.97 7.41 -0.96
C SER A 6 4.56 5.95 -1.11
N ILE A 7 3.29 5.70 -1.40
CA ILE A 7 2.82 4.33 -1.70
C ILE A 7 3.61 3.71 -2.86
N SER A 8 3.87 4.46 -3.94
CA SER A 8 4.67 3.95 -5.07
C SER A 8 6.06 3.50 -4.62
N ASN A 9 6.78 4.35 -3.88
CA ASN A 9 8.14 4.03 -3.42
C ASN A 9 8.15 2.81 -2.49
N TYR A 10 7.14 2.71 -1.63
CA TYR A 10 6.98 1.58 -0.73
C TYR A 10 6.78 0.26 -1.50
N PHE A 11 5.92 0.26 -2.52
CA PHE A 11 5.67 -0.92 -3.37
C PHE A 11 6.89 -1.29 -4.21
N ASP A 12 7.62 -0.31 -4.74
CA ASP A 12 8.87 -0.54 -5.47
C ASP A 12 9.91 -1.24 -4.58
N GLY A 13 10.09 -0.77 -3.34
CA GLY A 13 11.00 -1.40 -2.37
C GLY A 13 10.59 -2.83 -2.00
N ILE A 14 9.29 -3.10 -1.86
CA ILE A 14 8.78 -4.47 -1.65
C ILE A 14 9.08 -5.35 -2.87
N GLN A 15 8.89 -4.83 -4.09
CA GLN A 15 9.14 -5.59 -5.30
C GLN A 15 10.63 -5.92 -5.48
N GLU A 16 11.52 -4.99 -5.18
CA GLU A 16 12.97 -5.20 -5.14
C GLU A 16 13.36 -6.28 -4.11
N LEU A 17 12.80 -6.21 -2.89
CA LEU A 17 13.05 -7.18 -1.83
C LEU A 17 12.59 -8.59 -2.22
N VAL A 18 11.38 -8.72 -2.77
CA VAL A 18 10.82 -9.99 -3.24
C VAL A 18 11.68 -10.57 -4.36
N ASN A 19 12.14 -9.73 -5.30
CA ASN A 19 13.03 -10.16 -6.37
C ASN A 19 14.38 -10.66 -5.85
N ALA A 20 14.97 -9.95 -4.87
CA ALA A 20 16.20 -10.39 -4.22
C ALA A 20 16.01 -11.74 -3.50
N MET A 21 14.94 -11.89 -2.71
CA MET A 21 14.63 -13.15 -2.01
C MET A 21 14.44 -14.33 -2.97
N ARG A 22 13.73 -14.11 -4.08
CA ARG A 22 13.57 -15.11 -5.16
C ARG A 22 14.90 -15.47 -5.82
N ALA A 23 15.80 -14.51 -6.03
CA ALA A 23 17.14 -14.77 -6.56
C ALA A 23 17.96 -15.68 -5.64
N TYR A 24 17.76 -15.59 -4.33
CA TYR A 24 18.31 -16.51 -3.33
C TYR A 24 17.54 -17.84 -3.19
N LYS A 25 16.65 -18.16 -4.14
CA LYS A 25 15.82 -19.38 -4.17
C LYS A 25 14.88 -19.52 -2.96
N GLN A 26 14.56 -18.44 -2.27
CA GLN A 26 13.53 -18.45 -1.23
C GLN A 26 12.16 -18.55 -1.89
N LYS A 27 11.30 -19.42 -1.35
CA LYS A 27 9.89 -19.50 -1.76
C LYS A 27 9.12 -18.41 -1.03
N ILE A 28 8.64 -17.43 -1.79
CA ILE A 28 7.79 -16.35 -1.29
C ILE A 28 6.44 -16.45 -1.97
N SER A 29 5.39 -16.69 -1.18
CA SER A 29 4.03 -16.71 -1.69
C SER A 29 3.49 -15.29 -1.86
N TYR A 30 2.49 -15.16 -2.73
CA TYR A 30 1.78 -13.90 -2.93
C TYR A 30 1.09 -13.43 -1.65
N GLU A 31 0.42 -14.35 -0.94
CA GLU A 31 -0.23 -14.11 0.35
C GLU A 31 0.73 -13.51 1.38
N GLN A 32 1.97 -14.01 1.47
CA GLN A 32 2.99 -13.46 2.38
C GLN A 32 3.33 -12.00 2.07
N VAL A 33 3.38 -11.64 0.78
CA VAL A 33 3.68 -10.26 0.35
C VAL A 33 2.49 -9.34 0.67
N VAL A 34 1.27 -9.77 0.35
CA VAL A 34 0.05 -9.00 0.65
C VAL A 34 -0.11 -8.80 2.16
N ASP A 35 0.02 -9.86 2.96
CA ASP A 35 -0.06 -9.79 4.41
C ASP A 35 0.99 -8.82 4.99
N LYS A 36 2.22 -8.85 4.46
CA LYS A 36 3.28 -7.92 4.86
C LYS A 36 2.92 -6.47 4.54
N ILE A 37 2.38 -6.21 3.36
CA ILE A 37 1.97 -4.87 2.93
C ILE A 37 0.87 -4.34 3.87
N LEU A 38 -0.21 -5.09 4.06
CA LEU A 38 -1.36 -4.67 4.84
C LEU A 38 -1.00 -4.38 6.31
N ARG A 39 -0.11 -5.18 6.92
CA ARG A 39 0.35 -4.96 8.31
C ARG A 39 1.27 -3.75 8.50
N ASN A 40 1.94 -3.27 7.46
CA ASN A 40 2.99 -2.24 7.57
C ASN A 40 2.59 -0.88 6.98
N LEU A 41 1.35 -0.76 6.50
CA LEU A 41 0.79 0.50 6.07
C LEU A 41 0.42 1.39 7.27
N PRO A 42 0.57 2.71 7.16
CA PRO A 42 0.22 3.62 8.24
C PRO A 42 -1.30 3.78 8.36
N GLN A 43 -1.75 4.20 9.55
CA GLN A 43 -3.17 4.36 9.93
C GLN A 43 -4.09 5.00 8.87
N PRO A 44 -3.68 6.02 8.08
CA PRO A 44 -4.56 6.61 7.06
C PRO A 44 -5.08 5.63 5.99
N PHE A 45 -4.44 4.47 5.86
CA PHE A 45 -4.79 3.43 4.91
C PHE A 45 -5.59 2.26 5.52
N ASP A 46 -5.83 2.24 6.83
CA ASP A 46 -6.52 1.13 7.54
C ASP A 46 -7.85 0.75 6.87
N HIS A 47 -8.67 1.75 6.51
CA HIS A 47 -9.96 1.50 5.85
C HIS A 47 -9.79 0.76 4.52
N VAL A 48 -8.76 1.11 3.74
CA VAL A 48 -8.49 0.47 2.44
C VAL A 48 -7.97 -0.95 2.68
N ALA A 49 -7.10 -1.14 3.67
CA ALA A 49 -6.60 -2.46 4.05
C ALA A 49 -7.73 -3.40 4.49
N ILE A 50 -8.61 -2.95 5.39
CA ILE A 50 -9.78 -3.72 5.85
C ILE A 50 -10.68 -4.10 4.66
N THR A 51 -10.99 -3.15 3.77
CA THR A 51 -11.82 -3.42 2.59
C THR A 51 -11.21 -4.49 1.68
N ILE A 52 -9.89 -4.46 1.52
CA ILE A 52 -9.14 -5.47 0.75
C ILE A 52 -9.24 -6.84 1.41
N GLU A 53 -9.01 -6.93 2.72
CA GLU A 53 -9.11 -8.18 3.48
C GLU A 53 -10.52 -8.78 3.43
N GLU A 54 -11.55 -7.94 3.58
CA GLU A 54 -12.96 -8.34 3.54
C GLU A 54 -13.45 -8.75 2.14
N SER A 55 -12.77 -8.32 1.07
CA SER A 55 -13.18 -8.63 -0.30
C SER A 55 -13.06 -10.12 -0.68
N LYS A 56 -12.46 -10.96 0.19
CA LYS A 56 -12.30 -12.43 0.07
C LYS A 56 -11.65 -12.91 -1.23
N ASN A 57 -11.02 -12.02 -2.00
CA ASN A 57 -10.40 -12.32 -3.29
C ASN A 57 -8.88 -12.14 -3.27
N LEU A 58 -8.22 -12.26 -2.11
CA LEU A 58 -6.76 -12.10 -2.01
C LEU A 58 -6.00 -13.13 -2.88
N ASP A 59 -6.59 -14.29 -3.14
CA ASP A 59 -6.03 -15.33 -4.02
C ASP A 59 -6.02 -14.93 -5.51
N THR A 60 -6.85 -13.95 -5.90
CA THR A 60 -7.03 -13.52 -7.31
C THR A 60 -6.73 -12.04 -7.54
N MET A 61 -6.61 -11.25 -6.47
CA MET A 61 -6.29 -9.83 -6.56
C MET A 61 -4.83 -9.70 -7.00
N GLU A 62 -4.56 -8.96 -8.06
CA GLU A 62 -3.21 -8.67 -8.53
C GLU A 62 -2.57 -7.57 -7.66
N ILE A 63 -1.29 -7.69 -7.30
CA ILE A 63 -0.56 -6.69 -6.48
C ILE A 63 -0.69 -5.30 -7.09
N GLU A 64 -0.70 -5.21 -8.43
CA GLU A 64 -0.88 -3.97 -9.17
C GLU A 64 -2.23 -3.30 -8.88
N LYS A 65 -3.34 -4.07 -8.81
CA LYS A 65 -4.65 -3.51 -8.46
C LYS A 65 -4.70 -3.00 -7.03
N MET A 66 -4.02 -3.71 -6.12
CA MET A 66 -3.87 -3.29 -4.74
C MET A 66 -3.08 -1.98 -4.67
N GLN A 67 -1.94 -1.90 -5.35
CA GLN A 67 -1.11 -0.70 -5.44
C GLN A 67 -1.92 0.50 -5.94
N HIS A 68 -2.58 0.36 -7.09
CA HIS A 68 -3.41 1.44 -7.66
C HIS A 68 -4.51 1.91 -6.70
N SER A 69 -5.09 1.00 -5.90
CA SER A 69 -6.12 1.35 -4.92
C SER A 69 -5.55 2.20 -3.78
N PHE A 70 -4.36 1.86 -3.29
CA PHE A 70 -3.66 2.63 -2.27
C PHE A 70 -3.16 3.98 -2.79
N GLU A 71 -2.58 4.04 -3.99
CA GLU A 71 -2.14 5.30 -4.62
C GLU A 71 -3.31 6.27 -4.85
N ALA A 72 -4.45 5.76 -5.34
CA ALA A 72 -5.64 6.57 -5.50
C ALA A 72 -6.15 7.14 -4.16
N HIS A 73 -5.97 6.40 -3.07
CA HIS A 73 -6.33 6.86 -1.73
C HIS A 73 -5.34 7.89 -1.17
N GLU A 74 -4.05 7.68 -1.36
CA GLU A 74 -2.99 8.63 -1.00
C GLU A 74 -3.24 10.01 -1.64
N ILE A 75 -3.53 10.03 -2.95
CA ILE A 75 -3.87 11.26 -3.68
C ILE A 75 -5.11 11.95 -3.07
N ARG A 76 -6.14 11.20 -2.71
CA ARG A 76 -7.36 11.75 -2.09
C ARG A 76 -7.13 12.30 -0.68
N ILE A 77 -6.22 11.71 0.09
CA ILE A 77 -5.85 12.22 1.42
C ILE A 77 -5.04 13.50 1.26
N SER A 78 -4.04 13.50 0.39
CA SER A 78 -3.18 14.65 0.13
C SER A 78 -3.98 15.89 -0.32
N LYS A 79 -4.89 15.73 -1.30
CA LYS A 79 -5.77 16.81 -1.75
C LYS A 79 -6.66 17.38 -0.63
N ARG A 80 -7.15 16.53 0.27
CA ARG A 80 -7.98 16.95 1.42
C ARG A 80 -7.17 17.74 2.45
N ARG A 81 -5.93 17.32 2.74
CA ARG A 81 -5.02 18.06 3.63
C ARG A 81 -4.73 19.46 3.10
N VAL A 82 -4.37 19.59 1.83
CA VAL A 82 -4.11 20.89 1.18
C VAL A 82 -5.33 21.81 1.29
N PHE A 83 -6.54 21.30 1.05
CA PHE A 83 -7.76 22.09 1.17
C PHE A 83 -8.02 22.56 2.62
N GLN A 84 -7.78 21.70 3.61
CA GLN A 84 -7.93 22.06 5.03
C GLN A 84 -6.92 23.12 5.48
N GLU A 85 -5.65 22.99 5.06
CA GLU A 85 -4.61 23.97 5.35
C GLU A 85 -4.94 25.35 4.76
N GLN A 86 -5.44 25.39 3.52
CA GLN A 86 -5.89 26.63 2.88
C GLN A 86 -7.06 27.28 3.62
N ALA A 87 -8.04 26.48 4.09
CA ALA A 87 -9.18 26.99 4.84
C ALA A 87 -8.82 27.52 6.23
N LEU A 88 -7.76 27.00 6.85
CA LEU A 88 -7.26 27.47 8.15
C LEU A 88 -6.40 28.75 8.04
N GLN A 89 -5.93 29.09 6.84
CA GLN A 89 -5.11 30.27 6.56
C GLN A 89 -5.92 31.50 6.09
N ALA A 90 -7.24 31.35 5.88
CA ALA A 90 -8.16 32.40 5.45
C ALA A 90 -9.00 32.95 6.62
#